data_AF-A0A0D2P281-F1
#
_entry.id   AF-A0A0D2P281-F1
#
_cell.length_a   1.000
_cell.length_b   1.000
_cell.length_c   1.000
_cell.angle_alpha   90.00
_cell.angle_beta   90.00
_cell.angle_gamma   90.00
#
_symmetry.space_group_name_H-M   'P 1'
#
loop_
_entity.id
_entity.type
_entity.pdbx_description
1 polymer ?
#
loop_
_entity_poly.entity_id
_entity_poly.type
_entity_poly.pdbx_seq_one_letter_code
_entity_poly.pdbx_strand_id
1 'polypeptide(L)'
;MTPPQVDGLSPEATARAVHVYEMQKAELKMRKDIFKRRLAYQYNKTKSPKVKVNFGSSDPLAVLSAKISGNSIQKPRQKTAYNVWGPHNHCFVDPVFNDAIYKELFEELPKDEQQEWIECAAQEHREALKKASTALKSEPSTAPEDCQRPISIRPAHPGPNRLPHWLEGFANRWRA
;
A
#
# COMPACT_ATOMS: atom_id res chain seq x y z
N MET A 1 4.90 32.57 12.17
CA MET A 1 5.54 32.58 13.49
C MET A 1 6.56 33.69 13.49
N THR A 2 6.29 34.73 14.27
CA THR A 2 7.16 35.89 14.39
C THR A 2 8.33 35.53 15.32
N PRO A 3 9.58 35.88 15.00
CA PRO A 3 10.69 35.68 15.92
C PRO A 3 10.44 36.44 17.23
N PRO A 4 10.90 35.92 18.39
CA PRO A 4 10.73 36.60 19.67
C PRO A 4 11.45 37.97 19.63
N GLN A 5 10.74 39.03 20.00
CA GLN A 5 11.31 40.38 20.11
C GLN A 5 12.14 40.49 21.40
N VAL A 6 13.30 41.13 21.30
CA VAL A 6 14.32 41.16 22.36
C VAL A 6 14.16 42.39 23.27
N ASP A 7 13.25 43.29 22.93
CA ASP A 7 13.13 44.60 23.58
C ASP A 7 12.49 44.48 24.97
N GLY A 8 13.27 44.77 26.01
CA GLY A 8 12.80 44.91 27.39
C GLY A 8 12.71 43.63 28.24
N LEU A 9 13.13 42.48 27.72
CA LEU A 9 13.09 41.20 28.43
C LEU A 9 14.41 40.87 29.15
N SER A 10 14.30 40.26 30.33
CA SER A 10 15.45 39.70 31.06
C SER A 10 16.22 38.71 30.16
N PRO A 11 17.57 38.71 30.18
CA PRO A 11 18.40 37.89 29.29
C PRO A 11 18.06 36.39 29.36
N GLU A 12 17.66 35.92 30.54
CA GLU A 12 17.26 34.53 30.79
C GLU A 12 15.88 34.20 30.15
N ALA A 13 14.95 35.16 30.17
CA ALA A 13 13.64 35.01 29.53
C ALA A 13 13.76 34.98 28.00
N THR A 14 14.66 35.80 27.44
CA THR A 14 14.98 35.81 26.02
C THR A 14 15.58 34.47 25.58
N ALA A 15 16.53 33.91 26.34
CA ALA A 15 17.13 32.62 26.03
C ALA A 15 16.08 31.48 25.99
N ARG A 16 15.16 31.45 26.97
CA ARG A 16 14.03 30.50 26.97
C ARG A 16 13.12 30.69 25.76
N ALA A 17 12.77 31.93 25.42
CA ALA A 17 11.90 32.22 24.28
C ALA A 17 12.51 31.78 22.94
N VAL A 18 13.82 32.01 22.76
CA VAL A 18 14.56 31.54 21.58
C VAL A 18 14.55 30.02 21.49
N HIS A 19 14.83 29.31 22.58
CA HIS A 19 14.82 27.85 22.60
C HIS A 19 13.44 27.27 22.23
N VAL A 20 12.37 27.80 22.81
CA VAL A 20 10.99 27.38 22.47
C VAL A 20 10.67 27.65 20.99
N TYR A 21 11.07 28.80 20.47
CA TYR A 21 10.88 29.15 19.07
C TYR A 21 11.62 28.19 18.13
N GLU A 22 12.85 27.80 18.46
CA GLU A 22 13.64 26.84 17.68
C GLU A 22 13.00 25.44 17.70
N MET A 23 12.54 24.97 18.86
CA MET A 23 11.80 23.71 18.97
C MET A 23 10.55 23.71 18.09
N GLN A 24 9.75 24.77 18.14
CA GLN A 24 8.54 24.91 17.33
C GLN A 24 8.86 24.97 15.83
N LYS A 25 9.93 25.67 15.44
CA LYS A 25 10.40 25.74 14.05
C LYS A 25 10.83 24.36 13.54
N ALA A 26 11.55 23.59 14.36
CA ALA A 26 11.97 22.24 14.02
C ALA A 26 10.77 21.30 13.85
N GLU A 27 9.80 21.38 14.76
CA GLU A 27 8.57 20.59 14.69
C GLU A 27 7.75 20.92 13.44
N LEU A 28 7.54 22.21 13.13
CA LEU A 28 6.83 22.62 11.93
C LEU A 28 7.53 22.16 10.65
N LYS A 29 8.87 22.20 10.62
CA LYS A 29 9.65 21.67 9.50
C LYS A 29 9.40 20.17 9.34
N MET A 30 9.47 19.41 10.43
CA MET A 30 9.22 17.96 10.42
C MET A 30 7.81 17.63 9.92
N ARG A 31 6.78 18.30 10.45
CA ARG A 31 5.38 18.13 10.03
C ARG A 31 5.22 18.46 8.54
N LYS A 32 5.78 19.58 8.08
CA LYS A 32 5.77 19.97 6.65
C LYS A 32 6.40 18.91 5.77
N ASP A 33 7.52 18.31 6.19
CA ASP A 33 8.20 17.28 5.43
C ASP A 33 7.43 15.94 5.42
N ILE A 34 6.70 15.62 6.50
CA ILE A 34 5.77 14.49 6.52
C ILE A 34 4.64 14.72 5.50
N PHE A 35 4.00 15.89 5.52
CA PHE A 35 2.94 16.23 4.57
C PHE A 35 3.42 16.19 3.12
N LYS A 36 4.59 16.77 2.83
CA LYS A 36 5.20 16.70 1.50
C LYS A 36 5.42 15.26 1.04
N ARG A 37 5.99 14.41 1.90
CA ARG A 37 6.19 12.98 1.59
C ARG A 37 4.85 12.26 1.34
N ARG A 38 3.83 12.54 2.14
CA ARG A 38 2.50 11.95 1.97
C ARG A 38 1.82 12.40 0.67
N LEU A 39 1.91 13.68 0.32
CA LEU A 39 1.40 14.21 -0.93
C LEU A 39 2.14 13.64 -2.14
N ALA A 40 3.47 13.58 -2.08
CA ALA A 40 4.28 12.95 -3.13
C ALA A 40 3.94 11.47 -3.30
N TYR A 41 3.76 10.73 -2.20
CA TYR A 41 3.32 9.34 -2.23
C TYR A 41 1.96 9.18 -2.91
N GLN A 42 0.96 10.00 -2.52
CA GLN A 42 -0.37 9.95 -3.12
C GLN A 42 -0.35 10.30 -4.60
N TYR A 43 0.39 11.35 -4.98
CA TYR A 43 0.58 11.75 -6.37
C TYR A 43 1.22 10.65 -7.21
N ASN A 44 2.30 10.04 -6.71
CA ASN A 44 2.98 8.95 -7.39
C ASN A 44 2.09 7.70 -7.48
N LYS A 45 1.26 7.44 -6.47
CA LYS A 45 0.32 6.31 -6.45
C LYS A 45 -0.79 6.46 -7.50
N THR A 46 -1.28 7.67 -7.75
CA THR A 46 -2.35 7.92 -8.75
C THR A 46 -1.81 8.04 -10.17
N LYS A 47 -0.63 8.64 -10.37
CA LYS A 47 -0.05 8.86 -11.70
C LYS A 47 0.86 7.75 -12.21
N SER A 48 1.37 6.91 -11.33
CA SER A 48 2.09 5.69 -11.71
C SER A 48 1.33 4.49 -11.16
N PRO A 49 0.18 4.13 -11.77
CA PRO A 49 -0.36 2.80 -11.58
C PRO A 49 0.67 1.86 -12.20
N LYS A 50 1.63 1.41 -11.40
CA LYS A 50 2.43 0.24 -11.75
C LYS A 50 1.38 -0.83 -12.02
N VAL A 51 1.28 -1.27 -13.26
CA VAL A 51 0.41 -2.39 -13.64
C VAL A 51 0.92 -3.56 -12.83
N LYS A 52 0.31 -3.79 -11.66
CA LYS A 52 0.58 -4.94 -10.83
C LYS A 52 -0.08 -6.09 -11.56
N VAL A 53 0.70 -6.75 -12.40
CA VAL A 53 0.34 -8.07 -12.91
C VAL A 53 0.26 -8.97 -11.69
N ASN A 54 -0.97 -9.25 -11.25
CA ASN A 54 -1.19 -10.11 -10.10
C ASN A 54 -0.85 -11.54 -10.49
N PHE A 55 -0.08 -12.20 -9.63
CA PHE A 55 0.31 -13.57 -9.83
C PHE A 55 -0.94 -14.47 -9.85
N GLY A 56 -1.28 -15.05 -11.00
CA GLY A 56 -2.48 -15.89 -11.17
C GLY A 56 -3.71 -15.19 -11.74
N SER A 57 -3.62 -13.94 -12.22
CA SER A 57 -4.59 -13.46 -13.21
C SER A 57 -4.49 -14.39 -14.42
N SER A 58 -5.59 -15.02 -14.83
CA SER A 58 -5.61 -15.84 -16.06
C SER A 58 -5.47 -14.98 -17.33
N ASP A 59 -5.02 -13.73 -17.19
CA ASP A 59 -4.84 -12.80 -18.28
C ASP A 59 -3.57 -13.20 -19.07
N PRO A 60 -3.73 -13.78 -20.27
CA PRO A 60 -2.60 -14.21 -21.09
C PRO A 60 -1.72 -13.02 -21.49
N LEU A 61 -2.28 -11.82 -21.59
CA LEU A 61 -1.54 -10.62 -21.97
C LEU A 61 -0.55 -10.20 -20.88
N ALA A 62 -0.91 -10.40 -19.62
CA ALA A 62 -0.06 -10.07 -18.49
C ALA A 62 1.18 -10.99 -18.43
N VAL A 63 0.99 -12.29 -18.68
CA VAL A 63 2.08 -13.26 -18.80
C VAL A 63 2.98 -12.93 -20.01
N LEU A 64 2.38 -12.63 -21.17
CA LEU A 64 3.11 -12.25 -22.37
C LEU A 64 3.93 -10.97 -22.17
N SER A 65 3.32 -9.93 -21.58
CA SER A 65 4.00 -8.66 -21.29
C SER A 65 5.21 -8.85 -20.36
N ALA A 66 5.11 -9.75 -19.38
CA ALA A 66 6.20 -10.07 -18.48
C ALA A 66 7.33 -10.82 -19.19
N LYS A 67 7.00 -11.75 -20.11
CA LYS A 67 7.98 -12.44 -20.95
C LYS A 67 8.71 -11.48 -21.90
N ILE A 68 7.99 -10.60 -22.58
CA ILE A 68 8.55 -9.64 -23.56
C ILE A 68 9.37 -8.55 -22.85
N SER A 69 8.84 -7.98 -21.77
CA SER A 69 9.46 -6.84 -21.11
C SER A 69 10.73 -7.21 -20.33
N GLY A 70 11.00 -8.51 -20.11
CA GLY A 70 12.08 -8.99 -19.26
C GLY A 70 11.95 -8.57 -17.78
N ASN A 71 10.91 -7.82 -17.44
CA ASN A 71 10.57 -7.45 -16.07
C ASN A 71 10.23 -8.73 -15.33
N SER A 72 11.11 -9.12 -14.39
CA SER A 72 10.89 -10.28 -13.56
C SER A 72 9.53 -10.15 -12.89
N ILE A 73 8.62 -11.07 -13.20
CA ILE A 73 7.37 -11.21 -12.45
C ILE A 73 7.77 -11.27 -10.98
N GLN A 74 7.22 -10.37 -10.16
CA GLN A 74 7.57 -10.31 -8.75
C GLN A 74 7.21 -11.65 -8.12
N LYS A 75 8.22 -12.36 -7.59
CA LYS A 75 7.99 -13.64 -6.91
C LYS A 75 6.98 -13.43 -5.77
N PRO A 76 5.99 -14.33 -5.59
CA PRO A 76 5.08 -14.25 -4.47
C PRO A 76 5.88 -14.26 -3.17
N ARG A 77 5.58 -13.31 -2.29
CA ARG A 77 6.19 -13.22 -0.96
C ARG A 77 5.51 -14.25 -0.06
N GLN A 78 6.29 -14.95 0.76
CA GLN A 78 5.74 -15.80 1.80
C GLN A 78 5.00 -14.91 2.81
N LYS A 79 3.75 -15.26 3.09
CA LYS A 79 2.98 -14.60 4.15
C LYS A 79 3.50 -15.09 5.51
N THR A 80 3.47 -14.22 6.50
CA THR A 80 3.72 -14.64 7.89
C THR A 80 2.57 -15.51 8.40
N ALA A 81 2.83 -16.44 9.31
CA ALA A 81 1.83 -17.37 9.83
C ALA A 81 0.58 -16.66 10.38
N TYR A 82 0.74 -15.59 11.18
CA TYR A 82 -0.41 -14.82 11.69
C TYR A 82 -1.24 -14.14 10.58
N ASN A 83 -0.65 -13.81 9.43
CA ASN A 83 -1.38 -13.25 8.29
C ASN A 83 -2.20 -14.31 7.53
N VAL A 84 -1.84 -15.59 7.68
CA VAL A 84 -2.62 -16.72 7.16
C VAL A 84 -3.72 -17.09 8.16
N TRP A 85 -3.40 -17.06 9.45
CA TRP A 85 -4.32 -17.36 10.55
C TRP A 85 -5.43 -16.30 10.72
N GLY A 86 -5.10 -15.00 10.70
CA GLY A 86 -6.04 -13.92 10.99
C GLY A 86 -7.34 -13.98 10.17
N PRO A 87 -7.28 -14.16 8.84
CA PRO A 87 -8.47 -14.33 8.00
C PRO A 87 -9.41 -15.46 8.40
N HIS A 88 -8.87 -16.55 8.94
CA HIS A 88 -9.65 -17.72 9.37
C HIS A 88 -10.29 -17.51 10.76
N ASN A 89 -9.83 -16.50 11.50
CA ASN A 89 -10.20 -16.26 12.90
C ASN A 89 -10.83 -14.86 13.12
N HIS A 90 -11.31 -14.23 12.04
CA HIS A 90 -12.00 -12.94 12.08
C HIS A 90 -13.26 -12.93 12.99
N CYS A 91 -13.83 -14.09 13.32
CA CYS A 91 -14.95 -14.15 14.25
C CYS A 91 -14.57 -13.73 15.68
N PHE A 92 -13.28 -13.74 16.02
CA PHE A 92 -12.79 -13.36 17.35
C PHE A 92 -12.23 -11.94 17.40
N VAL A 93 -12.02 -11.30 16.25
CA VAL A 93 -11.40 -9.98 16.15
C VAL A 93 -12.18 -9.12 15.15
N ASP A 94 -12.88 -8.11 15.67
CA ASP A 94 -13.62 -7.12 14.88
C ASP A 94 -12.70 -6.57 13.77
N PRO A 95 -13.14 -6.43 12.51
CA PRO A 95 -12.29 -6.00 11.38
C PRO A 95 -11.75 -4.56 11.53
N VAL A 96 -12.16 -3.85 12.58
CA VAL A 96 -11.65 -2.52 12.96
C VAL A 96 -10.34 -2.63 13.77
N PHE A 97 -10.08 -3.77 14.41
CA PHE A 97 -8.90 -3.95 15.24
C PHE A 97 -7.63 -4.18 14.40
N ASN A 98 -6.56 -3.46 14.79
CA ASN A 98 -5.28 -3.38 14.08
C ASN A 98 -4.57 -4.74 13.98
N ASP A 99 -3.71 -4.89 12.95
CA ASP A 99 -2.75 -5.99 12.76
C ASP A 99 -1.94 -6.35 14.02
N ALA A 100 -1.77 -5.40 14.95
CA ALA A 100 -1.10 -5.61 16.23
C ALA A 100 -1.83 -6.64 17.12
N ILE A 101 -3.16 -6.64 17.13
CA ILE A 101 -3.98 -7.52 17.97
C ILE A 101 -3.89 -8.96 17.45
N TYR A 102 -3.92 -9.15 16.13
CA TYR A 102 -3.73 -10.49 15.55
C TYR A 102 -2.37 -11.10 15.89
N LYS A 103 -1.34 -10.26 16.01
CA LYS A 103 -0.01 -10.72 16.41
C LYS A 103 -0.01 -11.19 17.87
N GLU A 104 -0.60 -10.42 18.78
CA GLU A 104 -0.68 -10.78 20.20
C GLU A 104 -1.48 -12.07 20.41
N LEU A 105 -2.68 -12.18 19.81
CA LEU A 105 -3.48 -13.40 19.91
C LEU A 105 -2.76 -14.61 19.30
N PHE A 106 -2.01 -14.41 18.21
CA PHE A 106 -1.24 -15.49 17.61
C PHE A 106 -0.09 -15.97 18.51
N GLU A 107 0.55 -15.06 19.24
CA GLU A 107 1.61 -15.40 20.21
C GLU A 107 1.08 -16.15 21.44
N GLU A 108 -0.20 -15.93 21.80
CA GLU A 108 -0.88 -16.65 22.89
C GLU A 108 -1.33 -18.08 22.53
N LEU A 109 -1.40 -18.43 21.24
CA LEU A 109 -1.76 -19.78 20.79
C LEU A 109 -0.76 -20.83 21.31
N PRO A 110 -1.20 -22.08 21.53
CA PRO A 110 -0.27 -23.17 21.81
C PRO A 110 0.74 -23.33 20.67
N LYS A 111 1.98 -23.69 21.02
CA LYS A 111 3.09 -23.79 20.05
C LYS A 111 2.81 -24.79 18.92
N ASP A 112 2.06 -25.84 19.21
CA ASP A 112 1.69 -26.85 18.22
C ASP A 112 0.81 -26.24 17.12
N GLU A 113 -0.21 -25.46 17.50
CA GLU A 113 -1.06 -24.74 16.53
C GLU A 113 -0.27 -23.68 15.77
N GLN A 114 0.60 -22.91 16.45
CA GLN A 114 1.47 -21.94 15.76
C GLN A 114 2.31 -22.61 14.67
N GLN A 115 2.85 -23.80 14.96
CA GLN A 115 3.65 -24.58 14.03
C GLN A 115 2.83 -25.03 12.82
N GLU A 116 1.60 -25.49 13.02
CA GLU A 116 0.69 -25.83 11.92
C GLU A 116 0.48 -24.63 10.97
N TRP A 117 0.24 -23.43 11.50
CA TRP A 117 0.05 -22.24 10.67
C TRP A 117 1.33 -21.79 9.96
N ILE A 118 2.51 -21.99 10.56
CA ILE A 118 3.80 -21.78 9.91
C ILE A 118 3.95 -22.73 8.72
N GLU A 119 3.59 -24.00 8.89
CA GLU A 119 3.65 -25.01 7.84
C GLU A 119 2.63 -24.74 6.73
N CYS A 120 1.40 -24.36 7.07
CA CYS A 120 0.38 -23.90 6.12
C CYS A 120 0.88 -22.70 5.31
N ALA A 121 1.47 -21.69 5.95
CA ALA A 121 2.02 -20.53 5.26
C ALA A 121 3.17 -20.90 4.31
N ALA A 122 4.02 -21.85 4.70
CA ALA A 122 5.08 -22.38 3.86
C ALA A 122 4.52 -23.21 2.68
N GLN A 123 3.43 -23.96 2.89
CA GLN A 123 2.75 -24.72 1.86
C GLN A 123 2.09 -23.80 0.82
N GLU A 124 1.30 -22.81 1.25
CA GLU A 124 0.70 -21.80 0.37
C GLU A 124 1.78 -21.10 -0.48
N HIS A 125 2.93 -20.78 0.13
CA HIS A 125 4.02 -20.14 -0.58
C HIS A 125 4.64 -21.06 -1.64
N ARG A 126 4.88 -22.34 -1.31
CA ARG A 126 5.37 -23.34 -2.27
C ARG A 126 4.41 -23.50 -3.45
N GLU A 127 3.11 -23.55 -3.20
CA GLU A 127 2.09 -23.65 -4.25
C GLU A 127 2.04 -22.40 -5.12
N ALA A 128 2.11 -21.21 -4.52
CA ALA A 128 2.19 -19.96 -5.24
C ALA A 128 3.44 -19.89 -6.14
N LEU A 129 4.59 -20.36 -5.65
CA LEU A 129 5.83 -20.47 -6.43
C LEU A 129 5.72 -21.48 -7.57
N LYS A 130 5.10 -22.64 -7.33
CA LYS A 130 4.85 -23.64 -8.38
C LYS A 130 3.96 -23.05 -9.47
N LYS A 131 2.82 -22.46 -9.10
CA LYS A 131 1.91 -21.75 -10.03
C LYS A 131 2.67 -20.67 -10.81
N ALA A 132 3.63 -19.99 -10.17
CA ALA A 132 4.52 -19.04 -10.81
C ALA A 132 5.48 -19.60 -11.82
N SER A 133 6.14 -20.69 -11.47
CA SER A 133 7.00 -21.38 -12.42
C SER A 133 6.20 -21.93 -13.60
N THR A 134 4.99 -22.46 -13.36
CA THR A 134 4.16 -23.06 -14.40
C THR A 134 3.65 -22.02 -15.38
N ALA A 135 3.10 -20.89 -14.90
CA ALA A 135 2.60 -19.83 -15.77
C ALA A 135 3.71 -19.18 -16.62
N LEU A 136 4.95 -19.14 -16.11
CA LEU A 136 6.11 -18.65 -16.87
C LEU A 136 6.57 -19.65 -17.92
N LYS A 137 6.55 -20.95 -17.61
CA LYS A 137 7.00 -22.03 -18.51
C LYS A 137 5.96 -22.41 -19.56
N SER A 138 4.67 -22.26 -19.27
CA SER A 138 3.61 -22.56 -20.23
C SER A 138 3.73 -21.67 -21.45
N GLU A 139 3.52 -22.25 -22.62
CA GLU A 139 3.46 -21.49 -23.86
C GLU A 139 2.29 -20.49 -23.83
N PRO A 140 2.40 -19.33 -24.48
CA PRO A 140 1.27 -18.43 -24.65
C PRO A 140 0.09 -19.16 -25.31
N SER A 141 -1.14 -18.91 -24.83
CA SER A 141 -2.33 -19.47 -25.47
C SER A 141 -2.38 -19.07 -26.95
N THR A 142 -2.54 -20.07 -27.84
CA THR A 142 -2.69 -19.85 -29.29
C THR A 142 -4.17 -19.78 -29.70
N ALA A 143 -5.10 -19.91 -28.73
CA ALA A 143 -6.53 -19.84 -29.00
C ALA A 143 -6.92 -18.40 -29.42
N PRO A 144 -7.64 -18.22 -30.53
CA PRO A 144 -8.03 -16.89 -31.01
C PRO A 144 -8.94 -16.15 -30.02
N GLU A 145 -9.74 -16.86 -29.23
CA GLU A 145 -10.62 -16.29 -28.22
C GLU A 145 -9.85 -15.59 -27.09
N ASP A 146 -8.72 -16.17 -26.67
CA ASP A 146 -7.85 -15.60 -25.62
C ASP A 146 -7.08 -14.38 -26.13
N CYS A 147 -6.75 -14.35 -27.42
CA CYS A 147 -6.11 -13.22 -28.08
C CYS A 147 -7.06 -12.02 -28.30
N GLN A 148 -8.38 -12.24 -28.31
CA GLN A 148 -9.39 -11.19 -28.57
C GLN A 148 -9.96 -10.53 -27.31
N ARG A 149 -9.96 -11.22 -26.16
CA ARG A 149 -10.42 -10.67 -24.86
C ARG A 149 -9.81 -9.32 -24.46
N PRO A 150 -8.51 -9.02 -24.71
CA PRO A 150 -7.91 -7.74 -24.29
C PRO A 150 -8.50 -6.53 -25.01
N ILE A 151 -9.10 -6.71 -26.19
CA ILE A 151 -9.62 -5.61 -27.02
C ILE A 151 -10.96 -5.08 -26.46
N SER A 152 -11.74 -5.96 -25.81
CA SER A 152 -13.06 -5.62 -25.27
C SER A 152 -13.01 -4.89 -23.92
N ILE A 153 -11.90 -4.97 -23.19
CA ILE A 153 -11.70 -4.33 -21.87
C ILE A 153 -11.01 -2.96 -22.04
N ARG A 154 -11.40 -2.18 -23.07
CA ARG A 154 -11.05 -0.76 -23.09
C ARG A 154 -11.95 -0.06 -22.07
N PRO A 155 -11.42 0.57 -21.01
CA PRO A 155 -12.23 1.44 -20.18
C PRO A 155 -12.80 2.53 -21.09
N ALA A 156 -14.12 2.70 -21.08
CA ALA A 156 -14.76 3.83 -21.74
C ALA A 156 -14.03 5.11 -21.29
N HIS A 157 -13.40 5.81 -22.24
CA HIS A 157 -12.76 7.09 -21.95
C HIS A 157 -13.80 7.99 -21.29
N PRO A 158 -13.58 8.48 -20.05
CA PRO A 158 -14.42 9.55 -19.53
C PRO A 158 -14.14 10.77 -20.42
N GLY A 159 -15.18 11.25 -21.09
CA GLY A 159 -15.10 12.48 -21.87
C GLY A 159 -14.59 13.66 -21.03
N PRO A 160 -14.08 14.73 -21.66
CA PRO A 160 -13.29 15.79 -21.03
C PRO A 160 -13.97 16.62 -19.93
N ASN A 161 -15.22 16.31 -19.53
CA ASN A 161 -16.06 17.19 -18.71
C ASN A 161 -16.52 16.64 -17.35
N ARG A 162 -15.90 15.61 -16.77
CA ARG A 162 -16.18 15.24 -15.36
C ARG A 162 -15.02 15.58 -14.44
N LEU A 163 -15.24 16.59 -13.60
CA LEU A 163 -14.41 16.83 -12.43
C LEU A 163 -14.48 15.61 -11.49
N PRO A 164 -13.37 15.20 -10.88
CA PRO A 164 -13.37 14.12 -9.89
C PRO A 164 -14.26 14.47 -8.68
N HIS A 165 -15.10 13.54 -8.23
CA HIS A 165 -16.05 13.77 -7.11
C HIS A 165 -15.40 14.29 -5.81
N TRP A 166 -14.10 14.04 -5.59
CA TRP A 166 -13.37 14.50 -4.41
C TRP A 166 -13.01 16.00 -4.45
N LEU A 167 -13.04 16.62 -5.64
CA LEU A 167 -12.89 18.08 -5.81
C LEU A 167 -14.18 18.82 -5.44
N GLU A 168 -15.36 18.22 -5.67
CA GLU A 168 -16.65 18.78 -5.25
C GLU A 168 -16.79 18.79 -3.71
N GLY A 169 -16.31 17.74 -3.03
CA GLY A 169 -16.28 17.70 -1.57
C GLY A 169 -15.36 18.75 -0.93
N PHE A 170 -14.28 19.15 -1.61
CA PHE A 170 -13.36 20.18 -1.10
C PHE A 170 -13.91 21.60 -1.31
N ALA A 171 -14.61 21.85 -2.42
CA ALA A 171 -15.24 23.14 -2.71
C ALA A 171 -16.41 23.47 -1.78
N ASN A 172 -17.15 22.46 -1.30
CA ASN A 172 -18.29 22.64 -0.40
C ASN A 172 -17.91 22.82 1.07
N ARG A 173 -16.71 22.40 1.48
CA ARG A 173 -16.23 22.54 2.87
C ARG A 173 -15.71 23.94 3.21
N TRP A 174 -15.44 24.78 2.21
CA TRP A 174 -14.95 26.16 2.38
C TRP A 174 -15.97 27.24 2.01
N ARG A 175 -17.22 26.82 1.77
CA ARG A 175 -18.33 27.70 1.41
C ARG A 175 -19.42 27.76 2.50
N ALA A 176 -19.12 27.26 3.70
CA ALA A 176 -19.94 27.34 4.91
C ALA A 176 -19.16 28.05 6.01
#